data_AF-A0AA39KYP5-F1
#
_entry.id   AF-A0AA39KYP5-F1
#
_cell.length_a   1.000
_cell.length_b   1.000
_cell.length_c   1.000
_cell.angle_alpha   90.00
_cell.angle_beta   90.00
_cell.angle_gamma   90.00
#
_symmetry.space_group_name_H-M   'P 1'
#
loop_
_entity.id
_entity.type
_entity.pdbx_description
1 polymer ?
#
loop_
_entity_poly.entity_id
_entity_poly.type
_entity_poly.pdbx_seq_one_letter_code
_entity_poly.pdbx_strand_id
1 'polypeptide(L)'
;MVAQGVILLLLRFILPEVLGMVPVRTVEVDVGQNLTVACTTHNISQYSLNSNVMWVREGRKDGQIQRMKIEPNKALELVNVSVDDAGNYFCTIDNDVDAVKTRINIEVKTAPPALHNVWVKPSTILANILWEVTGTGGYPIIDFTAEYRLKPKAEEEPENWKPIMPTHIPPNSRQIDVYHLDPNTTYVFRVWATNKLGRGNIVEVESHTHHIIEELELAKHLLAGVENFDTRIWVAAVGIVMGTLMVLGLGTCYLLYRECQAPCKHYLET
;
A
#
# COMPACT_ATOMS: atom_id res chain seq x y z
N MET A 1 -66.55 39.13 56.64
CA MET A 1 -66.10 37.83 56.08
C MET A 1 -65.11 38.19 54.98
N VAL A 2 -63.82 38.45 55.28
CA VAL A 2 -62.73 37.49 55.57
C VAL A 2 -62.63 36.48 54.43
N ALA A 3 -61.58 36.32 53.62
CA ALA A 3 -60.22 36.86 53.51
C ALA A 3 -59.82 36.74 52.01
N GLN A 4 -59.21 37.73 51.38
CA GLN A 4 -57.76 37.86 51.23
C GLN A 4 -57.01 36.55 50.91
N GLY A 5 -56.55 36.49 49.66
CA GLY A 5 -55.20 36.05 49.33
C GLY A 5 -55.00 34.55 49.15
N VAL A 6 -53.84 34.25 48.55
CA VAL A 6 -53.20 32.93 48.44
C VAL A 6 -53.94 31.97 47.47
N ILE A 7 -53.39 31.46 46.36
CA ILE A 7 -51.99 31.28 45.98
C ILE A 7 -51.90 31.24 44.44
N LEU A 8 -51.17 32.18 43.86
CA LEU A 8 -50.61 32.09 42.51
C LEU A 8 -49.43 31.10 42.55
N LEU A 9 -49.71 29.79 42.62
CA LEU A 9 -48.69 28.75 42.74
C LEU A 9 -48.08 28.46 41.36
N LEU A 10 -47.07 29.26 41.04
CA LEU A 10 -45.79 28.85 40.44
C LEU A 10 -45.83 27.55 39.63
N LEU A 11 -46.26 27.66 38.37
CA LEU A 11 -45.69 26.85 37.29
C LEU A 11 -45.03 27.76 36.28
N ARG A 12 -44.04 28.54 36.77
CA ARG A 12 -42.85 28.75 35.94
C ARG A 12 -42.16 27.40 35.91
N PHE A 13 -42.50 26.58 34.92
CA PHE A 13 -41.54 25.60 34.43
C PHE A 13 -40.33 26.42 34.01
N ILE A 14 -39.37 26.54 34.92
CA ILE A 14 -37.99 26.82 34.57
C ILE A 14 -37.66 25.68 33.61
N LEU A 15 -37.65 25.97 32.30
CA LEU A 15 -36.83 25.18 31.41
C LEU A 15 -35.47 25.16 32.11
N PRO A 16 -34.95 24.00 32.53
CA PRO A 16 -33.58 23.99 33.04
C PRO A 16 -32.77 24.64 31.93
N GLU A 17 -32.08 25.73 32.24
CA GLU A 17 -31.08 26.31 31.36
C GLU A 17 -30.31 25.12 30.82
N VAL A 18 -30.44 24.88 29.51
CA VAL A 18 -29.65 23.87 28.83
C VAL A 18 -28.22 24.25 29.16
N LEU A 19 -27.60 23.48 30.04
CA LEU A 19 -26.24 23.68 30.52
C LEU A 19 -25.41 23.99 29.28
N GLY A 20 -24.93 25.23 29.17
CA GLY A 20 -24.59 25.87 27.90
C GLY A 20 -23.67 25.01 27.05
N MET A 21 -24.24 24.34 26.05
CA MET A 21 -23.44 23.59 25.08
C MET A 21 -22.86 24.64 24.12
N VAL A 22 -21.61 25.05 24.38
CA VAL A 22 -20.89 26.01 23.55
C VAL A 22 -20.78 25.42 22.14
N PRO A 23 -21.27 26.12 21.10
CA PRO A 23 -21.23 25.60 19.74
C PRO A 23 -19.78 25.42 19.27
N VAL A 24 -19.50 24.30 18.62
CA VAL A 24 -18.18 24.00 18.06
C VAL A 24 -18.08 24.59 16.67
N ARG A 25 -17.11 25.47 16.45
CA ARG A 25 -16.79 25.99 15.12
C ARG A 25 -15.65 25.20 14.50
N THR A 26 -15.83 24.73 13.27
CA THR A 26 -14.76 24.03 12.55
C THR A 26 -13.94 25.04 11.75
N VAL A 27 -12.62 24.91 11.79
CA VAL A 27 -11.68 25.68 10.96
C VAL A 27 -10.79 24.72 10.22
N GLU A 28 -10.74 24.86 8.90
CA GLU A 28 -9.91 24.04 8.02
C GLU A 28 -8.62 24.78 7.69
N VAL A 29 -7.49 24.07 7.72
CA VAL A 29 -6.18 24.59 7.36
C VAL A 29 -5.36 23.54 6.62
N ASP A 30 -4.62 23.95 5.60
CA ASP A 30 -3.71 23.07 4.87
C ASP A 30 -2.38 22.92 5.65
N VAL A 31 -1.79 21.70 5.65
CA VAL A 31 -0.49 21.47 6.29
C VAL A 31 0.56 22.47 5.82
N GLY A 32 1.37 22.97 6.77
CA GLY A 32 2.45 23.90 6.52
C GLY A 32 2.03 25.37 6.44
N GLN A 33 0.74 25.67 6.37
CA GLN A 33 0.25 27.05 6.45
C GLN A 33 0.21 27.56 7.90
N ASN A 34 0.04 28.88 8.04
CA ASN A 34 -0.18 29.51 9.33
C ASN A 34 -1.67 29.70 9.56
N LEU A 35 -2.12 29.44 10.78
CA LEU A 35 -3.52 29.52 11.16
C LEU A 35 -3.68 30.55 12.28
N THR A 36 -4.56 31.53 12.07
CA THR A 36 -4.92 32.53 13.09
C THR A 36 -6.40 32.43 13.45
N VAL A 37 -6.69 32.31 14.74
CA VAL A 37 -8.00 31.90 15.25
C VAL A 37 -8.40 32.80 16.41
N ALA A 38 -9.43 33.63 16.21
CA ALA A 38 -9.93 34.54 17.24
C ALA A 38 -10.80 33.82 18.29
N CYS A 39 -10.73 34.24 19.56
CA CYS A 39 -11.53 33.62 20.62
C CYS A 39 -13.05 33.90 20.45
N THR A 40 -13.44 35.06 19.92
CA THR A 40 -14.86 35.43 19.73
C THR A 40 -15.14 35.92 18.30
N THR A 41 -16.30 35.56 17.75
CA THR A 41 -16.74 35.97 16.40
C THR A 41 -17.66 37.19 16.43
N HIS A 42 -18.29 37.49 17.57
CA HIS A 42 -19.24 38.59 17.73
C HIS A 42 -18.76 39.56 18.82
N ASN A 43 -18.78 40.84 18.48
CA ASN A 43 -18.57 42.01 19.33
C ASN A 43 -17.50 41.87 20.43
N ILE A 44 -16.30 42.35 20.12
CA ILE A 44 -15.19 42.66 21.05
C ILE A 44 -15.66 43.60 22.20
N SER A 45 -16.84 44.20 22.08
CA SER A 45 -17.41 45.21 22.99
C SER A 45 -18.02 44.68 24.30
N GLN A 46 -18.01 43.36 24.56
CA GLN A 46 -18.54 42.82 25.82
C GLN A 46 -17.48 42.33 26.80
N TYR A 47 -16.20 42.35 26.43
CA TYR A 47 -15.09 41.94 27.29
C TYR A 47 -14.10 43.08 27.48
N SER A 48 -13.69 43.30 28.73
CA SER A 48 -12.71 44.31 29.09
C SER A 48 -11.44 44.11 28.26
N LEU A 49 -10.89 45.20 27.71
CA LEU A 49 -9.56 45.20 27.06
C LEU A 49 -8.50 44.53 27.96
N ASN A 50 -8.72 44.50 29.27
CA ASN A 50 -7.85 43.93 30.29
C ASN A 50 -8.06 42.43 30.58
N SER A 51 -9.08 41.76 30.02
CA SER A 51 -9.31 40.34 30.33
C SER A 51 -8.22 39.44 29.73
N ASN A 52 -7.70 38.50 30.51
CA ASN A 52 -6.66 37.57 30.08
C ASN A 52 -7.28 36.40 29.30
N VAL A 53 -6.87 36.18 28.06
CA VAL A 53 -7.37 35.07 27.22
C VAL A 53 -6.31 33.99 27.18
N MET A 54 -6.70 32.78 27.54
CA MET A 54 -5.85 31.60 27.43
C MET A 54 -6.44 30.61 26.43
N TRP A 55 -5.55 29.96 25.69
CA TRP A 55 -5.87 28.92 24.74
C TRP A 55 -5.43 27.57 25.27
N VAL A 56 -6.34 26.60 25.24
CA VAL A 56 -6.09 25.25 25.71
C VAL A 56 -6.56 24.27 24.65
N ARG A 57 -5.77 23.22 24.43
CA ARG A 57 -6.11 22.11 23.56
C ARG A 57 -6.68 20.97 24.38
N GLU A 58 -7.81 20.42 23.94
CA GLU A 58 -8.45 19.28 24.58
C GLU A 58 -7.55 18.04 24.54
N GLY A 59 -7.35 17.39 25.70
CA GLY A 59 -6.63 16.12 25.79
C GLY A 59 -5.11 16.20 25.95
N ARG A 60 -4.48 17.38 25.97
CA ARG A 60 -3.05 17.53 26.33
C ARG A 60 -2.90 18.21 27.70
N LYS A 61 -2.17 17.56 28.61
CA LYS A 61 -1.84 18.11 29.94
C LYS A 61 -0.65 19.08 29.92
N ASP A 62 0.17 19.02 28.86
CA ASP A 62 1.25 19.97 28.61
C ASP A 62 0.70 21.17 27.82
N GLY A 63 0.38 22.22 28.57
CA GLY A 63 0.06 23.52 28.02
C GLY A 63 1.22 24.04 27.15
N GLN A 64 0.86 24.48 25.95
CA GLN A 64 1.70 25.10 24.91
C GLN A 64 2.46 24.13 24.00
N ILE A 65 1.82 23.85 22.86
CA ILE A 65 2.54 23.49 21.63
C ILE A 65 3.57 24.62 21.38
N GLN A 66 4.86 24.32 21.25
CA GLN A 66 5.91 25.35 21.10
C GLN A 66 5.69 26.31 19.91
N ARG A 67 4.93 25.86 18.90
CA ARG A 67 4.55 26.62 17.69
C ARG A 67 3.29 27.48 17.88
N MET A 68 2.68 27.45 19.05
CA MET A 68 1.48 28.19 19.40
C MET A 68 1.87 29.53 20.01
N LYS A 69 1.42 30.63 19.40
CA LYS A 69 1.61 32.00 19.88
C LYS A 69 0.25 32.65 20.10
N ILE A 70 0.19 33.58 21.05
CA ILE A 70 -1.00 34.40 21.28
C ILE A 70 -0.67 35.80 20.80
N GLU A 71 -1.43 36.26 19.80
CA GLU A 71 -1.30 37.59 19.23
C GLU A 71 -1.83 38.67 20.20
N PRO A 72 -1.43 39.95 20.07
CA PRO A 72 -1.91 41.04 20.91
C PRO A 72 -3.44 41.23 20.87
N ASN A 73 -4.08 40.81 19.78
CA ASN A 73 -5.53 40.77 19.62
C ASN A 73 -6.19 39.55 20.31
N LYS A 74 -5.43 38.79 21.10
CA LYS A 74 -5.86 37.59 21.84
C LYS A 74 -6.23 36.41 20.94
N ALA A 75 -5.88 36.47 19.65
CA ALA A 75 -6.03 35.35 18.72
C ALA A 75 -4.92 34.32 18.93
N LEU A 76 -5.26 33.06 18.70
CA LEU A 76 -4.31 31.97 18.61
C LEU A 76 -3.64 31.99 17.24
N GLU A 77 -2.34 32.16 17.19
CA GLU A 77 -1.54 31.92 15.99
C GLU A 77 -0.83 30.57 16.12
N LEU A 78 -1.00 29.72 15.11
CA LEU A 78 -0.29 28.46 14.96
C LEU A 78 0.52 28.50 13.67
N VAL A 79 1.84 28.51 13.81
CA VAL A 79 2.77 28.60 12.68
C VAL A 79 3.14 27.21 12.18
N ASN A 80 3.17 27.04 10.85
CA ASN A 80 3.56 25.78 10.19
C ASN A 80 2.76 24.59 10.74
N VAL A 81 1.44 24.58 10.48
CA VAL A 81 0.50 23.60 11.05
C VAL A 81 0.86 22.17 10.64
N SER A 82 0.89 21.25 11.61
CA SER A 82 1.11 19.81 11.42
C SER A 82 -0.19 19.02 11.60
N VAL A 83 -0.24 17.79 11.08
CA VAL A 83 -1.36 16.85 11.29
C VAL A 83 -1.62 16.61 12.78
N ASP A 84 -0.56 16.62 13.58
CA ASP A 84 -0.65 16.46 15.04
C ASP A 84 -1.35 17.63 15.73
N ASP A 85 -1.57 18.76 15.06
CA ASP A 85 -2.28 19.92 15.60
C ASP A 85 -3.80 19.82 15.42
N ALA A 86 -4.30 18.80 14.71
CA ALA A 86 -5.73 18.60 14.54
C ALA A 86 -6.42 18.30 15.89
N GLY A 87 -7.65 18.79 16.04
CA GLY A 87 -8.51 18.52 17.19
C GLY A 87 -9.12 19.77 17.81
N ASN A 88 -9.63 19.61 19.03
CA ASN A 88 -10.42 20.64 19.69
C ASN A 88 -9.56 21.61 20.53
N TYR A 89 -9.81 22.90 20.33
CA TYR A 89 -9.22 24.02 21.04
C TYR A 89 -10.33 24.82 21.71
N PHE A 90 -10.08 25.30 22.91
CA PHE A 90 -11.01 26.17 23.63
C PHE A 90 -10.27 27.37 24.19
N CYS A 91 -10.97 28.51 24.21
CA CYS A 91 -10.50 29.71 24.86
C CYS A 91 -11.25 29.95 26.17
N THR A 92 -10.47 30.30 27.20
CA THR A 92 -10.95 30.67 28.54
C THR A 92 -10.58 32.11 28.82
N ILE A 93 -11.48 32.86 29.47
CA ILE A 93 -11.28 34.26 29.85
C ILE A 93 -11.11 34.34 31.36
N ASP A 94 -10.14 35.13 31.83
CA ASP A 94 -9.92 35.45 33.26
C ASP A 94 -9.71 34.22 34.16
N ASN A 95 -9.06 33.17 33.62
CA ASN A 95 -8.77 31.90 34.31
C ASN A 95 -10.01 31.14 34.82
N ASP A 96 -11.21 31.50 34.36
CA ASP A 96 -12.41 30.72 34.63
C ASP A 96 -12.41 29.49 33.71
N VAL A 97 -11.80 28.42 34.19
CA VAL A 97 -11.65 27.13 33.48
C VAL A 97 -13.02 26.51 33.19
N ASP A 98 -14.03 26.84 33.99
CA ASP A 98 -15.40 26.33 33.85
C ASP A 98 -16.21 27.16 32.84
N ALA A 99 -15.83 28.41 32.58
CA ALA A 99 -16.47 29.28 31.60
C ALA A 99 -15.80 29.19 30.20
N VAL A 100 -15.80 28.00 29.60
CA VAL A 100 -15.45 27.83 28.17
C VAL A 100 -16.33 28.76 27.34
N LYS A 101 -15.73 29.70 26.60
CA LYS A 101 -16.49 30.68 25.79
C LYS A 101 -16.70 30.22 24.36
N THR A 102 -15.66 29.62 23.78
CA THR A 102 -15.67 29.16 22.40
C THR A 102 -14.92 27.85 22.30
N ARG A 103 -15.50 26.90 21.56
CA ARG A 103 -14.89 25.62 21.19
C ARG A 103 -14.66 25.58 19.70
N ILE A 104 -13.48 25.14 19.29
CA ILE A 104 -13.00 25.18 17.91
C ILE A 104 -12.45 23.82 17.56
N ASN A 105 -12.94 23.20 16.50
CA ASN A 105 -12.30 22.02 15.94
C ASN A 105 -11.39 22.46 14.80
N ILE A 106 -10.09 22.25 14.94
CA ILE A 106 -9.10 22.48 13.88
C ILE A 106 -8.98 21.20 13.05
N GLU A 107 -9.37 21.28 11.78
CA GLU A 107 -9.19 20.22 10.81
C GLU A 107 -8.01 20.54 9.91
N VAL A 108 -7.01 19.66 9.92
CA VAL A 108 -5.81 19.81 9.10
C VAL A 108 -5.97 18.98 7.83
N LYS A 109 -5.97 19.65 6.68
CA LYS A 109 -6.04 19.03 5.36
C LYS A 109 -4.64 18.67 4.88
N THR A 110 -4.48 17.49 4.30
CA THR A 110 -3.18 16.89 3.94
C THR A 110 -3.20 16.39 2.50
N ALA A 111 -2.02 16.06 1.97
CA ALA A 111 -1.94 15.13 0.85
C ALA A 111 -2.61 13.79 1.22
N PRO A 112 -3.01 12.96 0.23
CA PRO A 112 -3.72 11.72 0.54
C PRO A 112 -2.88 10.79 1.43
N PRO A 113 -3.51 10.11 2.41
CA PRO A 113 -2.83 9.11 3.21
C PRO A 113 -2.35 7.93 2.35
N ALA A 114 -1.54 7.06 2.95
CA ALA A 114 -1.09 5.83 2.31
C ALA A 114 -2.29 4.96 1.92
N LEU A 115 -2.24 4.39 0.71
CA LEU A 115 -3.23 3.43 0.26
C LEU A 115 -3.23 2.20 1.16
N HIS A 116 -4.40 1.61 1.36
CA HIS A 116 -4.56 0.42 2.20
C HIS A 116 -4.62 -0.83 1.33
N ASN A 117 -4.27 -1.98 1.93
CA ASN A 117 -4.38 -3.30 1.29
C ASN A 117 -3.86 -3.32 -0.15
N VAL A 118 -2.67 -2.75 -0.39
CA VAL A 118 -2.05 -2.80 -1.70
C VAL A 118 -1.48 -4.20 -1.92
N TRP A 119 -1.92 -4.90 -2.94
CA TRP A 119 -1.44 -6.23 -3.28
C TRP A 119 -1.35 -6.42 -4.79
N VAL A 120 -0.51 -7.36 -5.21
CA VAL A 120 -0.19 -7.62 -6.61
C VAL A 120 -0.56 -9.07 -6.96
N LYS A 121 -1.32 -9.26 -8.03
CA LYS A 121 -1.58 -10.54 -8.69
C LYS A 121 -0.61 -10.69 -9.87
N PRO A 122 0.51 -11.40 -9.72
CA PRO A 122 1.42 -11.63 -10.83
C PRO A 122 0.89 -12.71 -11.79
N SER A 123 1.30 -12.59 -13.04
CA SER A 123 1.20 -13.60 -14.09
C SER A 123 2.60 -13.80 -14.69
N THR A 124 2.73 -14.37 -15.88
CA THR A 124 4.01 -14.62 -16.55
C THR A 124 4.65 -13.32 -17.06
N ILE A 125 3.92 -12.49 -17.81
CA ILE A 125 4.41 -11.21 -18.38
C ILE A 125 3.57 -9.99 -17.97
N LEU A 126 2.62 -10.21 -17.06
CA LEU A 126 1.64 -9.22 -16.61
C LEU A 126 1.59 -9.23 -15.08
N ALA A 127 1.18 -8.11 -14.49
CA ALA A 127 0.81 -8.07 -13.09
C ALA A 127 -0.35 -7.10 -12.88
N ASN A 128 -1.35 -7.49 -12.09
CA ASN A 128 -2.46 -6.63 -11.71
C ASN A 128 -2.22 -6.12 -10.29
N ILE A 129 -2.08 -4.80 -10.12
CA ILE A 129 -1.91 -4.14 -8.82
C ILE A 129 -3.27 -3.64 -8.36
N LEU A 130 -3.65 -3.92 -7.12
CA LEU A 130 -4.92 -3.47 -6.54
C LEU A 130 -4.68 -2.75 -5.24
N TRP A 131 -5.55 -1.80 -4.91
CA TRP A 131 -5.45 -0.99 -3.70
C TRP A 131 -6.83 -0.56 -3.18
N GLU A 132 -6.87 -0.23 -1.90
CA GLU A 132 -8.01 0.37 -1.23
C GLU A 132 -7.71 1.80 -0.79
N VAL A 133 -8.75 2.64 -0.78
CA VAL A 133 -8.65 4.05 -0.37
C VAL A 133 -9.42 4.23 0.94
N THR A 134 -8.71 4.58 2.01
CA THR A 134 -9.30 4.80 3.35
C THR A 134 -9.54 6.28 3.65
N GLY A 135 -8.89 7.18 2.93
CA GLY A 135 -9.04 8.62 3.10
C GLY A 135 -8.38 9.41 1.99
N THR A 136 -8.68 10.71 1.92
CA THR A 136 -8.20 11.59 0.84
C THR A 136 -7.38 12.78 1.34
N GLY A 137 -7.18 12.89 2.66
CA GLY A 137 -6.55 14.06 3.28
C GLY A 137 -7.44 15.30 3.29
N GLY A 138 -8.74 15.14 3.00
CA GLY A 138 -9.74 16.22 3.06
C GLY A 138 -9.96 16.98 1.75
N TYR A 139 -9.18 16.69 0.70
CA TYR A 139 -9.47 17.09 -0.68
C TYR A 139 -9.72 15.88 -1.57
N PRO A 140 -10.49 15.99 -2.66
CA PRO A 140 -10.70 14.87 -3.58
C PRO A 140 -9.37 14.45 -4.23
N ILE A 141 -9.20 13.15 -4.41
CA ILE A 141 -8.08 12.56 -5.17
C ILE A 141 -8.26 12.93 -6.64
N ILE A 142 -7.19 13.42 -7.28
CA ILE A 142 -7.18 13.78 -8.71
C ILE A 142 -6.80 12.59 -9.58
N ASP A 143 -5.80 11.82 -9.17
CA ASP A 143 -5.29 10.63 -9.84
C ASP A 143 -4.53 9.72 -8.89
N PHE A 144 -4.22 8.52 -9.38
CA PHE A 144 -3.15 7.69 -8.84
C PHE A 144 -2.01 7.61 -9.83
N THR A 145 -0.81 7.42 -9.32
CA THR A 145 0.37 7.11 -10.14
C THR A 145 1.04 5.88 -9.58
N ALA A 146 1.47 5.00 -10.47
CA ALA A 146 2.17 3.79 -10.13
C ALA A 146 3.45 3.66 -10.96
N GLU A 147 4.47 3.08 -10.36
CA GLU A 147 5.76 2.85 -10.99
C GLU A 147 6.28 1.47 -10.56
N TYR A 148 7.20 0.92 -11.33
CA TYR A 148 7.83 -0.36 -11.05
C TYR A 148 9.32 -0.33 -11.35
N ARG A 149 10.07 -1.22 -10.72
CA ARG A 149 11.47 -1.50 -11.04
C ARG A 149 11.80 -2.94 -10.73
N LEU A 150 12.91 -3.43 -11.27
CA LEU A 150 13.47 -4.71 -10.86
C LEU A 150 13.91 -4.64 -9.40
N LYS A 151 13.68 -5.72 -8.65
CA LYS A 151 14.22 -5.81 -7.29
C LYS A 151 15.75 -5.87 -7.39
N PRO A 152 16.48 -4.93 -6.75
CA PRO A 152 17.93 -4.97 -6.77
C PRO A 152 18.42 -6.25 -6.09
N LYS A 153 19.43 -6.89 -6.68
CA LYS A 153 20.21 -7.90 -5.96
C LYS A 153 21.05 -7.20 -4.90
N ALA A 154 21.48 -7.93 -3.87
CA ALA A 154 22.14 -7.37 -2.69
C ALA A 154 23.38 -6.49 -2.99
N GLU A 155 23.98 -6.64 -4.16
CA GLU A 155 25.23 -5.97 -4.58
C GLU A 155 25.05 -5.05 -5.81
N GLU A 156 23.82 -4.93 -6.34
CA GLU A 156 23.53 -4.12 -7.53
C GLU A 156 22.86 -2.80 -7.13
N GLU A 157 23.25 -1.69 -7.76
CA GLU A 157 22.54 -0.43 -7.59
C GLU A 157 21.10 -0.55 -8.12
N PRO A 158 20.11 0.02 -7.42
CA PRO A 158 18.73 -0.07 -7.85
C PRO A 158 18.50 0.69 -9.15
N GLU A 159 17.84 0.03 -10.11
CA GLU A 159 17.38 0.70 -11.32
C GLU A 159 16.46 1.88 -11.03
N ASN A 160 16.45 2.83 -11.96
CA ASN A 160 15.47 3.90 -11.98
C ASN A 160 14.05 3.34 -12.13
N TRP A 161 13.12 3.99 -11.44
CA TRP A 161 11.70 3.66 -11.52
C TRP A 161 11.16 3.88 -12.93
N LYS A 162 10.44 2.88 -13.44
CA LYS A 162 9.76 2.88 -14.74
C LYS A 162 8.28 3.22 -14.51
N PRO A 163 7.72 4.19 -15.24
CA PRO A 163 6.31 4.54 -15.09
C PRO A 163 5.40 3.43 -15.59
N ILE A 164 4.31 3.16 -14.88
CA ILE A 164 3.22 2.31 -15.35
C ILE A 164 2.28 3.17 -16.20
N MET A 165 1.88 2.67 -17.36
CA MET A 165 0.99 3.38 -18.28
C MET A 165 -0.47 2.97 -18.05
N PRO A 166 -1.42 3.92 -17.98
CA PRO A 166 -1.22 5.37 -18.03
C PRO A 166 -0.62 5.95 -16.74
N THR A 167 0.17 7.02 -16.86
CA THR A 167 0.82 7.69 -15.71
C THR A 167 -0.17 8.33 -14.74
N HIS A 168 -1.33 8.77 -15.24
CA HIS A 168 -2.43 9.36 -14.48
C HIS A 168 -3.62 8.42 -14.51
N ILE A 169 -3.75 7.63 -13.45
CA ILE A 169 -4.82 6.64 -13.30
C ILE A 169 -6.06 7.35 -12.72
N PRO A 170 -7.27 7.14 -13.27
CA PRO A 170 -8.49 7.81 -12.79
C PRO A 170 -8.76 7.61 -11.28
N PRO A 171 -9.34 8.60 -10.58
CA PRO A 171 -9.53 8.57 -9.12
C PRO A 171 -10.53 7.50 -8.63
N ASN A 172 -11.38 7.02 -9.53
CA ASN A 172 -12.35 5.96 -9.33
C ASN A 172 -11.77 4.55 -9.59
N SER A 173 -10.54 4.44 -10.09
CA SER A 173 -9.85 3.16 -10.24
C SER A 173 -9.39 2.59 -8.89
N ARG A 174 -9.36 1.26 -8.80
CA ARG A 174 -8.84 0.49 -7.66
C ARG A 174 -7.84 -0.58 -8.07
N GLN A 175 -7.50 -0.59 -9.35
CA GLN A 175 -6.55 -1.53 -9.93
C GLN A 175 -5.87 -0.94 -11.16
N ILE A 176 -4.68 -1.45 -11.49
CA ILE A 176 -3.97 -1.20 -12.75
C ILE A 176 -3.23 -2.44 -13.20
N ASP A 177 -3.26 -2.70 -14.51
CA ASP A 177 -2.49 -3.76 -15.14
C ASP A 177 -1.14 -3.23 -15.62
N VAL A 178 -0.09 -3.97 -15.28
CA VAL A 178 1.27 -3.76 -15.75
C VAL A 178 1.57 -4.80 -16.81
N TYR A 179 2.08 -4.34 -17.94
CA TYR A 179 2.38 -5.15 -19.11
C TYR A 179 3.89 -5.21 -19.36
N HIS A 180 4.29 -6.15 -20.21
CA HIS A 180 5.68 -6.31 -20.67
C HIS A 180 6.68 -6.54 -19.53
N LEU A 181 6.28 -7.34 -18.54
CA LEU A 181 7.19 -7.84 -17.52
C LEU A 181 7.94 -9.07 -18.03
N ASP A 182 9.15 -9.28 -17.51
CA ASP A 182 9.92 -10.47 -17.77
C ASP A 182 9.42 -11.62 -16.88
N PRO A 183 9.35 -12.86 -17.40
CA PRO A 183 8.94 -14.03 -16.63
C PRO A 183 9.99 -14.40 -15.57
N ASN A 184 9.56 -15.10 -14.51
CA ASN A 184 10.42 -15.54 -13.41
C ASN A 184 11.31 -14.43 -12.83
N THR A 185 10.74 -13.24 -12.67
CA THR A 185 11.48 -12.03 -12.30
C THR A 185 10.78 -11.30 -11.16
N THR A 186 11.55 -10.86 -10.17
CA THR A 186 11.02 -10.12 -9.01
C THR A 186 11.04 -8.63 -9.26
N TYR A 187 9.88 -8.00 -9.13
CA TYR A 187 9.69 -6.55 -9.26
C TYR A 187 9.25 -5.94 -7.94
N VAL A 188 9.62 -4.67 -7.76
CA VAL A 188 9.05 -3.81 -6.73
C VAL A 188 8.14 -2.81 -7.41
N PHE A 189 6.90 -2.77 -6.97
CA PHE A 189 5.88 -1.85 -7.43
C PHE A 189 5.67 -0.79 -6.36
N ARG A 190 5.40 0.45 -6.78
CA ARG A 190 4.99 1.51 -5.87
C ARG A 190 3.79 2.26 -6.42
N VAL A 191 2.88 2.64 -5.54
CA VAL A 191 1.65 3.35 -5.90
C VAL A 191 1.32 4.41 -4.84
N TRP A 192 0.79 5.54 -5.28
CA TRP A 192 0.31 6.60 -4.41
C TRP A 192 -0.88 7.33 -5.03
N ALA A 193 -1.62 8.07 -4.21
CA ALA A 193 -2.67 8.98 -4.65
C ALA A 193 -2.17 10.43 -4.64
N THR A 194 -2.71 11.25 -5.53
CA THR A 194 -2.41 12.69 -5.61
C THR A 194 -3.69 13.48 -5.34
N ASN A 195 -3.60 14.60 -4.63
CA ASN A 195 -4.67 15.61 -4.55
C ASN A 195 -4.10 17.01 -4.83
N LYS A 196 -4.89 18.07 -4.63
CA LYS A 196 -4.43 19.45 -4.87
C LYS A 196 -3.23 19.90 -4.00
N LEU A 197 -3.00 19.25 -2.86
CA LEU A 197 -1.84 19.49 -1.99
C LEU A 197 -0.60 18.70 -2.44
N GLY A 198 -0.76 17.81 -3.42
CA GLY A 198 0.32 17.09 -4.06
C GLY A 198 0.27 15.58 -3.81
N ARG A 199 1.45 14.97 -3.89
CA ARG A 199 1.66 13.52 -3.78
C ARG A 199 1.47 13.05 -2.34
N GLY A 200 0.64 12.02 -2.15
CA GLY A 200 0.45 11.33 -0.89
C GLY A 200 1.57 10.34 -0.55
N ASN A 201 1.36 9.55 0.50
CA ASN A 201 2.35 8.56 0.93
C ASN A 201 2.46 7.41 -0.09
N ILE A 202 3.71 7.02 -0.39
CA ILE A 202 4.02 5.95 -1.33
C ILE A 202 3.90 4.60 -0.60
N VAL A 203 3.23 3.65 -1.23
CA VAL A 203 3.16 2.26 -0.77
C VAL A 203 3.93 1.39 -1.75
N GLU A 204 4.92 0.64 -1.25
CA GLU A 204 5.74 -0.28 -2.04
C GLU A 204 5.35 -1.73 -1.76
N VAL A 205 5.27 -2.55 -2.81
CA VAL A 205 4.92 -3.98 -2.74
C VAL A 205 5.82 -4.76 -3.68
N GLU A 206 6.35 -5.88 -3.19
CA GLU A 206 7.16 -6.80 -3.97
C GLU A 206 6.30 -7.92 -4.56
N SER A 207 6.57 -8.30 -5.81
CA SER A 207 5.94 -9.46 -6.44
C SER A 207 6.86 -10.14 -7.44
N HIS A 208 6.66 -11.44 -7.65
CA HIS A 208 7.46 -12.27 -8.54
C HIS A 208 6.59 -12.82 -9.67
N THR A 209 6.98 -12.61 -10.92
CA THR A 209 6.26 -13.12 -12.10
C THR A 209 6.39 -14.63 -12.22
N HIS A 210 5.38 -15.29 -12.78
CA HIS A 210 5.40 -16.72 -13.01
C HIS A 210 6.41 -17.12 -14.11
N HIS A 211 6.83 -18.37 -14.10
CA HIS A 211 7.60 -18.96 -15.19
C HIS A 211 6.77 -19.04 -16.48
N ILE A 212 7.46 -19.13 -17.63
CA ILE A 212 6.83 -19.40 -18.92
C ILE A 212 6.26 -20.82 -18.87
N ILE A 213 4.94 -20.94 -19.01
CA ILE A 213 4.22 -22.22 -18.90
C ILE A 213 4.63 -23.18 -20.03
N GLU A 214 5.01 -22.67 -21.21
CA GLU A 214 5.39 -23.49 -22.37
C GLU A 214 6.60 -24.40 -22.10
N GLU A 215 7.63 -23.93 -21.40
CA GLU A 215 8.81 -24.74 -21.04
C GLU A 215 8.44 -25.85 -20.02
N LEU A 216 7.52 -25.55 -19.10
CA LEU A 216 7.06 -26.51 -18.10
C LEU A 216 6.14 -27.56 -18.72
N GLU A 217 5.25 -27.17 -19.63
CA GLU A 217 4.39 -28.09 -20.38
C GLU A 217 5.18 -28.92 -21.39
N LEU A 218 6.17 -28.32 -22.07
CA LEU A 218 7.09 -29.04 -22.94
C LEU A 218 7.91 -30.05 -22.14
N ALA A 219 8.52 -29.66 -21.02
CA ALA A 219 9.25 -30.59 -20.16
C ALA A 219 8.34 -31.72 -19.64
N LYS A 220 7.09 -31.40 -19.25
CA LYS A 220 6.10 -32.41 -18.88
C LYS A 220 5.74 -33.33 -20.04
N HIS A 221 5.56 -32.83 -21.25
CA HIS A 221 5.28 -33.63 -22.44
C HIS A 221 6.48 -34.50 -22.86
N LEU A 222 7.70 -33.98 -22.79
CA LEU A 222 8.93 -34.71 -23.08
C LEU A 222 9.18 -35.84 -22.06
N LEU A 223 8.78 -35.61 -20.81
CA LEU A 223 8.91 -36.59 -19.72
C LEU A 223 7.65 -37.45 -19.53
N ALA A 224 6.55 -37.17 -20.24
CA ALA A 224 5.33 -37.96 -20.21
C ALA A 224 5.60 -39.34 -20.82
N GLY A 225 5.87 -40.32 -19.96
CA GLY A 225 6.26 -41.68 -20.36
C GLY A 225 7.52 -42.20 -19.66
N VAL A 226 8.33 -41.31 -19.06
CA VAL A 226 9.49 -41.70 -18.25
C VAL A 226 9.08 -42.47 -16.98
N GLU A 227 7.97 -42.12 -16.35
CA GLU A 227 7.47 -42.86 -15.18
C GLU A 227 7.09 -44.32 -15.51
N ASN A 228 6.71 -44.58 -16.76
CA ASN A 228 6.40 -45.92 -17.25
C ASN A 228 7.61 -46.61 -17.90
N PHE A 229 8.79 -45.98 -17.90
CA PHE A 229 9.99 -46.52 -18.51
C PHE A 229 10.71 -47.47 -17.53
N ASP A 230 10.51 -48.77 -17.72
CA ASP A 230 11.25 -49.79 -16.96
C ASP A 230 12.67 -49.95 -17.52
N THR A 231 13.63 -49.37 -16.79
CA THR A 231 15.06 -49.43 -17.12
C THR A 231 15.57 -50.87 -17.20
N ARG A 232 14.95 -51.83 -16.49
CA ARG A 232 15.36 -53.24 -16.51
C ARG A 232 15.01 -53.90 -17.84
N ILE A 233 13.82 -53.62 -18.37
CA ILE A 233 13.36 -54.14 -19.67
C ILE A 233 14.22 -53.55 -20.79
N TRP A 234 14.51 -52.24 -20.72
CA TRP A 234 15.36 -51.58 -21.71
C TRP A 234 16.79 -52.13 -21.72
N VAL A 235 17.41 -52.29 -20.53
CA VAL A 235 18.76 -52.87 -20.41
C VAL A 235 18.79 -54.32 -20.91
N ALA A 236 17.75 -55.12 -20.62
CA ALA A 236 17.63 -56.48 -21.14
C ALA A 236 17.54 -56.49 -22.67
N ALA A 237 16.71 -55.63 -23.27
CA ALA A 237 16.57 -55.53 -24.72
C ALA A 237 17.88 -55.11 -25.40
N VAL A 238 18.57 -54.10 -24.88
CA VAL A 238 19.89 -53.67 -25.38
C VAL A 238 20.91 -54.80 -25.23
N GLY A 239 20.91 -55.51 -24.11
CA GLY A 239 21.77 -56.67 -23.89
C GLY A 239 21.53 -57.80 -24.92
N ILE A 240 20.27 -58.09 -25.23
CA ILE A 240 19.90 -59.10 -26.25
C ILE A 240 20.41 -58.66 -27.63
N VAL A 241 20.15 -57.41 -28.05
CA VAL A 241 20.59 -56.90 -29.35
C VAL A 241 22.11 -56.95 -29.46
N MET A 242 22.82 -56.42 -28.45
CA MET A 242 24.29 -56.45 -28.43
C MET A 242 24.85 -57.87 -28.42
N GLY A 243 24.22 -58.79 -27.66
CA GLY A 243 24.58 -60.21 -27.65
C GLY A 243 24.39 -60.86 -29.02
N THR A 244 23.26 -60.62 -29.69
CA THR A 244 23.01 -61.17 -31.04
C THR A 244 24.00 -60.64 -32.07
N LEU A 245 24.32 -59.34 -32.03
CA LEU A 245 25.34 -58.74 -32.89
C LEU A 245 26.73 -59.34 -32.65
N MET A 246 27.08 -59.59 -31.38
CA MET A 246 28.35 -60.23 -31.02
C MET A 246 28.43 -61.68 -31.54
N VAL A 247 27.37 -62.47 -31.37
CA VAL A 247 27.31 -63.85 -31.88
C VAL A 247 27.38 -63.89 -33.40
N LEU A 248 26.63 -63.02 -34.08
CA LEU A 248 26.70 -62.91 -35.54
C LEU A 248 28.08 -62.49 -36.01
N GLY A 249 28.72 -61.52 -35.34
CA GLY A 249 30.09 -61.09 -35.65
C GLY A 249 31.13 -62.18 -35.43
N LEU A 250 31.02 -62.97 -34.36
CA LEU A 250 31.92 -64.11 -34.13
C LEU A 250 31.65 -65.25 -35.13
N GLY A 251 30.38 -65.52 -35.44
CA GLY A 251 29.99 -66.54 -36.41
C GLY A 251 30.46 -66.23 -37.83
N THR A 252 30.33 -64.97 -38.28
CA THR A 252 30.86 -64.53 -39.57
C THR A 252 32.39 -64.62 -39.59
N CYS A 253 33.06 -64.19 -38.52
CA CYS A 253 34.52 -64.32 -38.39
C CYS A 253 34.97 -65.79 -38.46
N TYR A 254 34.26 -66.71 -37.79
CA TYR A 254 34.54 -68.14 -37.83
C TYR A 254 34.33 -68.76 -39.22
N LEU A 255 33.23 -68.40 -39.90
CA LEU A 255 32.98 -68.87 -41.27
C LEU A 255 34.06 -68.37 -42.23
N LEU A 256 34.45 -67.10 -42.14
CA LEU A 256 35.55 -66.54 -42.93
C LEU A 256 36.89 -67.23 -42.60
N TYR A 257 37.17 -67.52 -41.34
CA TYR A 257 38.36 -68.28 -40.94
C TYR A 257 38.38 -69.68 -41.57
N ARG A 258 37.24 -70.38 -41.58
CA ARG A 258 37.11 -71.71 -42.16
C ARG A 258 37.24 -71.70 -43.69
N GLU A 259 36.63 -70.74 -44.35
CA GLU A 259 36.76 -70.51 -45.80
C GLU A 259 38.21 -70.17 -46.18
N CYS A 260 38.95 -69.43 -45.35
CA CYS A 260 40.39 -69.19 -45.55
C CYS A 260 41.26 -70.43 -45.29
N GLN A 261 40.81 -71.39 -44.47
CA GLN A 261 41.55 -72.62 -44.18
C GLN A 261 41.34 -73.71 -45.24
N ALA A 262 40.18 -73.74 -45.90
CA ALA A 262 39.86 -74.68 -46.98
C ALA A 262 40.84 -74.63 -48.20
N PRO A 263 41.29 -73.48 -48.71
CA PRO A 263 42.24 -73.43 -49.82
C PRO A 263 43.67 -73.88 -49.46
N CYS A 264 44.01 -73.98 -48.16
CA CYS A 264 45.36 -74.38 -47.75
C CYS A 264 45.58 -75.91 -47.78
N LYS A 265 44.51 -76.71 -47.78
CA LYS A 265 44.63 -78.18 -47.89
C LYS A 265 44.78 -78.70 -49.32
N HIS A 266 44.43 -77.91 -50.34
CA HIS A 266 44.56 -78.32 -51.74
C HIS A 266 45.98 -78.17 -52.30
N TYR A 267 46.92 -77.58 -51.54
CA TYR A 267 48.31 -77.34 -51.96
C TYR A 267 49.33 -78.31 -51.30
N LEU A 268 48.87 -79.29 -50.51
CA LEU A 268 49.74 -80.27 -49.82
C LEU A 268 49.55 -81.73 -50.32
N GLU A 269 48.72 -81.95 -51.36
CA GLU A 269 48.58 -83.25 -52.05
C GLU A 269 48.93 -83.15 -53.55
N THR A 270 50.02 -82.45 -53.87
CA THR A 270 50.80 -82.59 -55.12
C THR A 270 52.26 -82.62 -54.76
#